data_AF-A0A349W3L5-F1
#
_entry.id   AF-A0A349W3L5-F1
#
_cell.length_a   1.000
_cell.length_b   1.000
_cell.length_c   1.000
_cell.angle_alpha   90.00
_cell.angle_beta   90.00
_cell.angle_gamma   90.00
#
_symmetry.space_group_name_H-M   'P 1'
#
loop_
_entity.id
_entity.type
_entity.pdbx_description
1 polymer ?
#
loop_
_entity_poly.entity_id
_entity_poly.type
_entity_poly.pdbx_seq_one_letter_code
_entity_poly.pdbx_strand_id
1 'polypeptide(L)'
;MIQGLYETHIQVRDLAKSVAFYTEVLGLRVAHRDPTRPIVFLWIGTGKDYMLGLWQEETNFQPRHFAFRVDKEDILNYAVDYLKTRDLTPYNFLKDGIEAPMVFAWMPCFPELPRP
;
A
#
# COMPACT_ATOMS: atom_id res chain seq x y z
N MET A 1 -6.31 3.04 25.21
CA MET A 1 -5.12 2.29 24.76
C MET A 1 -5.11 2.26 23.23
N ILE A 2 -3.93 2.26 22.61
CA ILE A 2 -3.74 2.29 21.14
C ILE A 2 -3.60 0.84 20.63
N GLN A 3 -4.32 0.46 19.56
CA GLN A 3 -4.35 -0.92 19.04
C GLN A 3 -3.72 -1.09 17.64
N GLY A 4 -3.51 0.00 16.90
CA GLY A 4 -2.95 -0.02 15.56
C GLY A 4 -3.19 1.29 14.81
N LEU A 5 -2.63 1.40 13.62
CA LEU A 5 -2.94 2.49 12.69
C LEU A 5 -4.19 2.12 11.90
N TYR A 6 -5.25 2.93 12.03
CA TYR A 6 -6.49 2.73 11.30
C TYR A 6 -6.47 3.42 9.92
N GLU A 7 -5.87 4.60 9.84
CA GLU A 7 -5.95 5.45 8.65
C GLU A 7 -4.62 6.16 8.40
N THR A 8 -4.30 6.38 7.13
CA THR A 8 -3.26 7.30 6.70
C THR A 8 -3.69 8.08 5.46
N HIS A 9 -3.00 9.18 5.18
CA HIS A 9 -3.23 10.03 4.02
C HIS A 9 -1.96 10.18 3.20
N ILE A 10 -2.11 10.11 1.89
CA ILE A 10 -1.03 10.40 0.94
C ILE A 10 -1.45 11.52 0.01
N GLN A 11 -0.46 12.29 -0.42
CA GLN A 11 -0.63 13.26 -1.49
C GLN A 11 -0.55 12.55 -2.84
N VAL A 12 -1.38 12.98 -3.77
CA VAL A 12 -1.39 12.53 -5.16
C VAL A 12 -1.42 13.74 -6.08
N ARG A 13 -0.85 13.64 -7.28
CA ARG A 13 -0.87 14.76 -8.24
C ARG A 13 -2.13 14.81 -9.08
N ASP A 14 -2.75 13.65 -9.31
CA ASP A 14 -3.97 13.51 -10.10
C ASP A 14 -4.89 12.52 -9.36
N LEU A 15 -5.98 13.03 -8.80
CA LEU A 15 -6.89 12.23 -7.98
C LEU A 15 -7.60 11.16 -8.80
N ALA A 16 -8.01 11.46 -10.03
CA ALA A 16 -8.73 10.52 -10.88
C ALA A 16 -7.86 9.32 -11.26
N LYS A 17 -6.62 9.59 -11.72
CA LYS A 17 -5.66 8.53 -12.06
C LYS A 17 -5.27 7.71 -10.84
N SER A 18 -5.09 8.36 -9.69
CA SER A 18 -4.71 7.67 -8.46
C SER A 18 -5.84 6.79 -7.94
N VAL A 19 -7.09 7.27 -7.97
CA VAL A 19 -8.25 6.45 -7.62
C VAL A 19 -8.33 5.23 -8.52
N ALA A 20 -8.24 5.41 -9.85
CA ALA A 20 -8.25 4.29 -10.80
C ALA A 20 -7.13 3.27 -10.51
N PHE A 21 -5.90 3.74 -10.25
CA PHE A 21 -4.80 2.85 -9.85
C PHE A 21 -5.16 2.03 -8.60
N TYR A 22 -5.55 2.68 -7.51
CA TYR A 22 -5.80 1.98 -6.26
C TYR A 22 -7.03 1.06 -6.32
N THR A 23 -8.05 1.37 -7.14
CA THR A 23 -9.26 0.55 -7.24
C THR A 23 -9.17 -0.54 -8.30
N GLU A 24 -8.64 -0.24 -9.48
CA GLU A 24 -8.65 -1.15 -10.64
C GLU A 24 -7.41 -2.03 -10.66
N VAL A 25 -6.25 -1.48 -10.26
CA VAL A 25 -4.99 -2.24 -10.21
C VAL A 25 -4.89 -2.97 -8.87
N LEU A 26 -5.05 -2.26 -7.76
CA LEU A 26 -4.88 -2.83 -6.42
C LEU A 26 -6.16 -3.38 -5.78
N GLY A 27 -7.33 -3.21 -6.40
CA GLY A 27 -8.58 -3.81 -5.93
C GLY A 27 -9.19 -3.15 -4.68
N LEU A 28 -8.72 -1.97 -4.28
CA LEU A 28 -9.30 -1.25 -3.14
C LEU A 28 -10.71 -0.74 -3.47
N ARG A 29 -11.53 -0.51 -2.44
CA ARG A 29 -12.92 -0.08 -2.62
C ARG A 29 -13.10 1.38 -2.21
N VAL A 30 -13.81 2.16 -3.01
CA VAL A 30 -14.14 3.54 -2.64
C VAL A 30 -15.02 3.54 -1.40
N ALA A 31 -14.59 4.28 -0.37
CA ALA A 31 -15.31 4.48 0.87
C ALA A 31 -16.14 5.75 0.82
N HIS A 32 -15.50 6.86 0.45
CA HIS A 32 -16.11 8.18 0.46
C HIS A 32 -15.38 9.12 -0.51
N ARG A 33 -16.12 10.06 -1.11
CA ARG A 33 -15.57 11.16 -1.89
C ARG A 33 -16.08 12.46 -1.29
N ASP A 34 -15.18 13.37 -0.98
CA ASP A 34 -15.55 14.67 -0.43
C ASP A 34 -16.04 15.58 -1.58
N PRO A 35 -17.23 16.21 -1.48
CA PRO A 35 -17.75 17.06 -2.54
C PRO A 35 -17.11 18.46 -2.56
N THR A 36 -16.40 18.85 -1.50
CA THR A 36 -15.84 20.19 -1.30
C THR A 36 -14.33 20.25 -1.44
N ARG A 37 -13.65 19.11 -1.31
CA ARG A 37 -12.19 19.00 -1.33
C ARG A 37 -11.75 17.90 -2.30
N PRO A 38 -10.59 18.02 -2.95
CA PRO A 38 -10.09 17.00 -3.87
C PRO A 38 -9.48 15.82 -3.09
N ILE A 39 -10.33 15.09 -2.36
CA ILE A 39 -9.95 13.94 -1.53
C ILE A 39 -10.90 12.75 -1.73
N VAL A 40 -10.33 11.55 -1.83
CA VAL A 40 -11.06 10.28 -1.88
C VAL A 40 -10.51 9.32 -0.83
N PHE A 41 -11.41 8.67 -0.11
CA PHE A 41 -11.08 7.65 0.88
C PHE A 41 -11.37 6.26 0.32
N LEU A 42 -10.47 5.33 0.60
CA LEU A 42 -10.53 3.95 0.13
C LEU A 42 -10.47 2.99 1.32
N TRP A 43 -11.30 1.95 1.29
CA TRP A 43 -11.23 0.82 2.23
C TRP A 43 -10.14 -0.16 1.82
N ILE A 44 -9.35 -0.59 2.80
CA ILE A 44 -8.41 -1.69 2.69
C ILE A 44 -8.96 -2.87 3.52
N GLY A 45 -8.89 -4.07 2.96
CA GLY A 45 -9.43 -5.27 3.58
C GLY A 45 -10.94 -5.46 3.39
N THR A 46 -11.46 -6.51 4.02
CA THR A 46 -12.86 -6.95 3.85
C THR A 46 -13.79 -6.25 4.84
N GLY A 47 -13.33 -5.91 6.05
CA GLY A 47 -14.16 -5.47 7.17
C GLY A 47 -14.26 -3.96 7.43
N LYS A 48 -13.75 -3.10 6.51
CA LYS A 48 -13.51 -1.66 6.79
C LYS A 48 -12.45 -1.45 7.88
N ASP A 49 -11.46 -2.34 7.91
CA ASP A 49 -10.46 -2.42 8.98
C ASP A 49 -9.41 -1.31 8.90
N TYR A 50 -9.11 -0.84 7.68
CA TYR A 50 -8.16 0.24 7.45
C TYR A 50 -8.61 1.16 6.31
N MET A 51 -8.12 2.39 6.34
CA MET A 51 -8.47 3.43 5.37
C MET A 51 -7.24 4.12 4.78
N LEU A 52 -7.29 4.38 3.47
CA LEU A 52 -6.33 5.22 2.76
C LEU A 52 -7.03 6.45 2.19
N GLY A 53 -6.60 7.64 2.63
CA GLY A 53 -7.00 8.91 2.05
C GLY A 53 -6.04 9.34 0.93
N LEU A 54 -6.59 9.63 -0.25
CA LEU A 54 -5.87 10.20 -1.39
C LEU A 54 -6.22 11.68 -1.51
N TRP A 55 -5.25 12.57 -1.27
CA TRP A 55 -5.45 14.01 -1.34
C TRP A 55 -4.68 14.60 -2.53
N GLN A 56 -5.37 15.26 -3.46
CA GLN A 56 -4.69 15.97 -4.54
C GLN A 56 -3.89 17.18 -4.03
N GLU A 57 -2.58 17.19 -4.27
CA GLU A 57 -1.67 18.31 -3.97
C GLU A 57 -0.62 18.42 -5.07
N GLU A 58 -0.53 19.61 -5.68
CA GLU A 58 0.36 19.86 -6.83
C GLU A 58 1.57 20.72 -6.45
N THR A 59 1.36 21.69 -5.55
CA THR A 59 2.31 22.77 -5.26
C THR A 59 3.34 22.33 -4.23
N ASN A 60 2.92 21.69 -3.14
CA ASN A 60 3.81 21.19 -2.08
C ASN A 60 3.74 19.66 -1.97
N PHE A 61 3.88 18.99 -3.12
CA PHE A 61 3.85 17.54 -3.19
C PHE A 61 5.07 16.91 -2.52
N GLN A 62 4.82 15.98 -1.60
CA GLN A 62 5.80 15.18 -0.92
C GLN A 62 5.45 13.70 -1.05
N PRO A 63 6.32 12.89 -1.67
CA PRO A 63 6.18 11.43 -1.65
C PRO A 63 6.05 10.93 -0.21
N ARG A 64 5.09 10.03 0.02
CA ARG A 64 4.90 9.36 1.30
C ARG A 64 5.27 7.89 1.15
N HIS A 65 5.82 7.33 2.22
CA HIS A 65 6.06 5.90 2.34
C HIS A 65 5.01 5.30 3.27
N PHE A 66 4.38 4.22 2.83
CA PHE A 66 3.46 3.41 3.61
C PHE A 66 3.52 1.97 3.11
N ALA A 67 3.00 1.04 3.89
CA ALA A 67 2.99 -0.39 3.57
C ALA A 67 1.62 -1.00 3.88
N PHE A 68 1.23 -1.99 3.08
CA PHE A 68 0.06 -2.82 3.36
C PHE A 68 0.47 -4.02 4.22
N ARG A 69 -0.41 -4.40 5.14
CA ARG A 69 -0.32 -5.71 5.79
C ARG A 69 -0.77 -6.77 4.81
N VAL A 70 0.05 -7.82 4.65
CA VAL A 70 -0.22 -8.98 3.80
C VAL A 70 0.21 -10.23 4.56
N ASP A 71 -0.44 -11.35 4.31
CA ASP A 71 -0.06 -12.63 4.89
C ASP A 71 1.32 -13.08 4.38
N LYS A 72 2.06 -13.78 5.24
CA LYS A 72 3.43 -14.20 4.96
C LYS A 72 3.49 -15.10 3.73
N GLU A 73 2.59 -16.06 3.66
CA GLU A 73 2.50 -17.03 2.59
C GLU A 73 2.20 -16.33 1.26
N ASP A 74 1.40 -15.28 1.26
CA ASP A 74 1.10 -14.50 0.05
C ASP A 74 2.32 -13.70 -0.43
N ILE A 75 3.06 -13.10 0.49
CA ILE A 75 4.30 -12.39 0.16
C ILE A 75 5.32 -13.33 -0.48
N LEU A 76 5.53 -14.51 0.12
CA LEU A 76 6.56 -15.45 -0.32
C LEU A 76 6.22 -16.13 -1.65
N ASN A 77 4.94 -16.41 -1.90
CA ASN A 77 4.54 -17.23 -3.04
C ASN A 77 3.91 -16.44 -4.19
N TYR A 78 3.30 -15.28 -3.94
CA TYR A 78 2.43 -14.63 -4.93
C TYR A 78 2.71 -13.14 -5.17
N ALA A 79 3.43 -12.44 -4.28
CA ALA A 79 3.59 -10.99 -4.40
C ALA A 79 4.26 -10.52 -5.71
N VAL A 80 5.29 -11.24 -6.17
CA VAL A 80 6.00 -10.89 -7.41
C VAL A 80 5.06 -11.02 -8.62
N ASP A 81 4.37 -12.15 -8.74
CA ASP A 81 3.44 -12.41 -9.84
C ASP A 81 2.22 -11.49 -9.78
N TYR A 82 1.72 -11.20 -8.57
CA TYR A 82 0.62 -10.26 -8.36
C TYR A 82 0.94 -8.88 -8.93
N LEU A 83 2.16 -8.39 -8.69
CA LEU A 83 2.63 -7.09 -9.21
C LEU A 83 2.85 -7.14 -10.73
N LYS A 84 3.53 -8.17 -11.25
CA LYS A 84 3.84 -8.30 -12.68
C LYS A 84 2.59 -8.45 -13.55
N THR A 85 1.61 -9.22 -13.11
CA THR A 85 0.32 -9.40 -13.83
C THR A 85 -0.50 -8.11 -13.92
N ARG A 86 -0.09 -7.07 -13.19
CA ARG A 86 -0.68 -5.73 -13.14
C ARG A 86 0.24 -4.65 -13.72
N ASP A 87 1.26 -5.07 -14.45
CA ASP A 87 2.28 -4.19 -15.05
C ASP A 87 3.04 -3.34 -14.02
N LEU A 88 3.19 -3.83 -12.79
CA LEU A 88 3.98 -3.21 -11.74
C LEU A 88 5.34 -3.90 -11.63
N THR A 89 6.42 -3.12 -11.65
CA THR A 89 7.78 -3.63 -11.47
C THR A 89 8.10 -3.78 -9.98
N PRO A 90 8.21 -5.01 -9.45
CA PRO A 90 8.70 -5.22 -8.10
C PRO A 90 10.16 -4.79 -8.00
N TYR A 91 10.53 -4.17 -6.88
CA TYR A 91 11.92 -3.86 -6.57
C TYR A 91 12.18 -4.02 -5.08
N ASN A 92 13.40 -4.41 -4.72
CA ASN A 92 13.83 -4.45 -3.34
C ASN A 92 14.53 -3.14 -2.94
N PHE A 93 14.73 -2.95 -1.64
CA PHE A 93 15.35 -1.73 -1.11
C PHE A 93 16.80 -1.52 -1.59
N LEU A 94 17.53 -2.60 -1.87
CA LEU A 94 18.93 -2.57 -2.31
C LEU A 94 19.09 -2.20 -3.79
N LYS A 95 18.02 -2.32 -4.58
CA LYS A 95 17.99 -2.05 -6.03
C LYS A 95 19.05 -2.85 -6.83
N ASP A 96 19.34 -4.06 -6.38
CA ASP A 96 20.34 -4.95 -6.97
C ASP A 96 19.78 -5.81 -8.14
N GLY A 97 18.52 -5.61 -8.51
CA GLY A 97 17.83 -6.36 -9.57
C GLY A 97 17.18 -7.66 -9.07
N ILE A 98 17.29 -8.00 -7.79
CA ILE A 98 16.59 -9.16 -7.21
C ILE A 98 15.15 -8.78 -6.88
N GLU A 99 14.19 -9.46 -7.51
CA GLU A 99 12.76 -9.20 -7.31
C GLU A 99 12.16 -9.98 -6.13
N ALA A 100 12.94 -10.88 -5.51
CA ALA A 100 12.50 -11.67 -4.38
C ALA A 100 12.15 -10.79 -3.16
N PRO A 101 11.14 -11.18 -2.34
CA PRO A 101 10.82 -10.47 -1.12
C PRO A 101 12.04 -10.33 -0.21
N MET A 102 12.23 -9.12 0.32
CA MET A 102 13.35 -8.79 1.20
C MET A 102 12.83 -8.50 2.61
N VAL A 103 13.55 -8.97 3.62
CA VAL A 103 13.18 -8.82 5.03
C VAL A 103 14.21 -7.97 5.76
N PHE A 104 13.76 -6.96 6.48
CA PHE A 104 14.60 -6.25 7.44
C PHE A 104 14.57 -6.96 8.78
N ALA A 105 15.69 -7.55 9.21
CA ALA A 105 15.75 -8.32 10.46
C ALA A 105 15.38 -7.52 11.72
N TRP A 106 15.54 -6.19 11.72
CA TRP A 106 15.20 -5.30 12.84
C TRP A 106 13.72 -4.89 12.87
N MET A 107 12.99 -5.11 11.77
CA MET A 107 11.56 -4.85 11.66
C MET A 107 10.87 -6.21 11.54
N PRO A 108 10.25 -6.74 12.62
CA PRO A 108 9.54 -8.01 12.59
C PRO A 108 8.23 -7.84 11.82
N CYS A 109 8.34 -7.60 10.51
CA CYS A 109 7.23 -7.67 9.56
C CYS A 109 6.92 -9.13 9.18
N PHE A 110 7.69 -10.08 9.76
CA PHE A 110 7.40 -11.49 9.87
C PHE A 110 7.44 -11.91 11.34
N PRO A 111 6.60 -12.84 11.80
CA PRO A 111 6.93 -13.61 12.99
C PRO A 111 8.23 -14.39 12.70
N GLU A 112 9.23 -14.16 13.55
CA GLU A 112 10.57 -14.76 13.43
C GLU A 112 10.45 -16.28 13.20
N LEU A 113 11.17 -16.80 12.20
CA LEU A 113 11.53 -18.21 12.22
C LEU A 113 12.38 -18.43 13.46
N PRO A 114 12.14 -19.49 14.26
CA PRO A 114 12.98 -19.77 15.41
C PRO A 114 14.41 -19.94 14.91
N ARG A 115 15.29 -19.03 15.34
CA ARG A 115 16.72 -19.25 15.20
C ARG A 115 17.12 -20.35 16.20
N PRO A 116 18.05 -21.24 15.82
CA PRO A 116 18.53 -22.31 16.69
C PRO A 116 19.18 -21.77 17.97
#